data_AF-A0A2Z7ATM6-F1
#
_entry.id   AF-A0A2Z7ATM6-F1
#
_cell.length_a   1.000
_cell.length_b   1.000
_cell.length_c   1.000
_cell.angle_alpha   90.00
_cell.angle_beta   90.00
_cell.angle_gamma   90.00
#
_symmetry.space_group_name_H-M   'P 1'
#
loop_
_entity.id
_entity.type
_entity.pdbx_description
1 polymer ?
#
loop_
_entity_poly.entity_id
_entity_poly.type
_entity_poly.pdbx_seq_one_letter_code
_entity_poly.pdbx_strand_id
1 'polypeptide(L)'
;MAPLSSSEDVGVQNLAINLIPGLPNDLGALILAFVPYAHHARLKSTCKSWKRFFSSKTLISLRQNYVVAPQVLCIFPQDPSIFSPYIFDPKNLSWCALPPMPCNPHVYGLSNFISVSVGPHFYVLGGSLFDTRSFPLDRPSPSSSVFRFDFSTFSWEILSPMITPRGSFACAAVPEWGKIVVAGGGSRHTMFGAAGSRMSSVEMYDIGKDEWMALDGLPRFRAGCVGFFLDKEFWVMGGYGESRTVSGVFPVDEYYRDAVVMELRNGGKWKELGDMWEEGERRRLGKIVVVEGQGEDALGIFMLDRNEIFSFMDEVVAMEAFIRGLRS
;
A
#
# COMPACT_ATOMS: atom_id res chain seq x y z
N MET A 1 19.42 -35.57 -33.49
CA MET A 1 20.43 -34.49 -33.51
C MET A 1 19.87 -33.39 -34.42
N ALA A 2 19.27 -32.37 -33.82
CA ALA A 2 18.78 -31.15 -34.46
C ALA A 2 18.97 -30.03 -33.41
N PRO A 3 19.54 -28.87 -33.77
CA PRO A 3 19.97 -27.89 -32.77
C PRO A 3 18.80 -27.03 -32.28
N LEU A 4 18.88 -26.71 -30.99
CA LEU A 4 18.01 -25.78 -30.25
C LEU A 4 18.13 -24.37 -30.82
N SER A 5 16.99 -23.74 -31.06
CA SER A 5 16.88 -22.33 -31.45
C SER A 5 17.23 -21.41 -30.28
N SER A 6 18.01 -20.39 -30.63
CA SER A 6 18.63 -19.34 -29.83
C SER A 6 17.74 -18.65 -28.79
N SER A 7 18.35 -18.45 -27.62
CA SER A 7 18.00 -17.49 -26.58
C SER A 7 17.69 -16.10 -27.14
N GLU A 8 16.52 -15.56 -26.79
CA GLU A 8 16.18 -14.15 -26.98
C GLU A 8 17.03 -13.30 -26.04
N ASP A 9 17.94 -12.54 -26.66
CA ASP A 9 18.84 -11.55 -26.09
C ASP A 9 18.03 -10.32 -25.66
N VAL A 10 17.45 -10.37 -24.46
CA VAL A 10 16.71 -9.24 -23.88
C VAL A 10 17.68 -8.24 -23.25
N GLY A 11 18.14 -7.27 -24.05
CA GLY A 11 18.31 -5.89 -23.58
C GLY A 11 19.60 -5.49 -22.84
N VAL A 12 20.74 -6.14 -23.08
CA VAL A 12 22.05 -5.69 -22.53
C VAL A 12 22.71 -4.58 -23.37
N GLN A 13 22.12 -4.22 -24.52
CA GLN A 13 22.71 -3.26 -25.47
C GLN A 13 22.52 -1.79 -25.05
N ASN A 14 23.41 -1.31 -24.16
CA ASN A 14 24.07 0.04 -24.19
C ASN A 14 24.64 0.51 -22.82
N LEU A 15 25.22 -0.38 -22.02
CA LEU A 15 26.12 0.00 -20.90
C LEU A 15 27.60 -0.09 -21.31
N ALA A 16 27.95 0.40 -22.50
CA ALA A 16 29.33 0.42 -23.01
C ALA A 16 30.29 1.39 -22.26
N ILE A 17 29.96 1.79 -21.03
CA ILE A 17 30.79 2.66 -20.19
C ILE A 17 31.14 1.88 -18.93
N ASN A 18 32.44 1.65 -18.72
CA ASN A 18 32.96 1.09 -17.48
C ASN A 18 32.41 1.88 -16.28
N LEU A 19 31.60 1.23 -15.44
CA LEU A 19 30.99 1.88 -14.27
C LEU A 19 32.05 2.30 -13.27
N ILE A 20 33.00 1.42 -12.99
CA ILE A 20 34.14 1.68 -12.10
C ILE A 20 35.40 1.31 -12.88
N PRO A 21 36.33 2.27 -13.13
CA PRO A 21 37.57 1.97 -13.83
C PRO A 21 38.35 0.84 -13.15
N GLY A 22 38.80 -0.14 -13.95
CA GLY A 22 39.54 -1.30 -13.45
C GLY A 22 38.67 -2.46 -12.95
N LEU A 23 37.34 -2.34 -12.94
CA LEU A 23 36.43 -3.43 -12.61
C LEU A 23 35.55 -3.84 -13.81
N PRO A 24 35.22 -5.14 -13.92
CA PRO A 24 34.12 -5.62 -14.75
C PRO A 24 32.79 -4.89 -14.42
N ASN A 25 31.96 -4.67 -15.44
CA ASN A 25 30.72 -3.88 -15.32
C ASN A 25 29.68 -4.52 -14.39
N ASP A 26 29.60 -5.84 -14.36
CA ASP A 26 28.74 -6.61 -13.46
C ASP A 26 29.13 -6.39 -11.98
N LEU A 27 30.43 -6.49 -11.66
CA LEU A 27 30.93 -6.20 -10.31
C LEU A 27 30.74 -4.73 -9.93
N GLY A 28 31.03 -3.81 -10.86
CA GLY A 28 30.81 -2.38 -10.65
C GLY A 28 29.33 -2.05 -10.39
N ALA A 29 28.42 -2.66 -11.15
CA ALA A 29 26.98 -2.51 -10.97
C ALA A 29 26.53 -3.08 -9.62
N LEU A 30 27.02 -4.25 -9.23
CA LEU A 30 26.69 -4.86 -7.94
C LEU A 30 27.15 -3.98 -6.78
N ILE A 31 28.39 -3.47 -6.80
CA ILE A 31 28.92 -2.55 -5.80
C ILE A 31 28.03 -1.31 -5.67
N LEU A 32 27.68 -0.68 -6.80
CA LEU A 32 26.82 0.50 -6.80
C LEU A 32 25.39 0.19 -6.34
N ALA A 33 24.89 -1.03 -6.54
CA ALA A 33 23.56 -1.44 -6.10
C ALA A 33 23.41 -1.47 -4.56
N PHE A 34 24.49 -1.73 -3.83
CA PHE A 34 24.52 -1.69 -2.36
C PHE A 34 24.49 -0.27 -1.77
N VAL A 35 24.70 0.76 -2.58
CA VAL A 35 24.73 2.14 -2.06
C VAL A 35 23.33 2.59 -1.64
N PRO A 36 23.12 3.09 -0.41
CA PRO A 36 21.83 3.60 0.07
C PRO A 36 21.25 4.74 -0.79
N TYR A 37 19.92 4.84 -0.84
CA TYR A 37 19.22 5.91 -1.59
C TYR A 37 19.67 7.32 -1.19
N ALA A 38 20.03 7.52 0.08
CA ALA A 38 20.53 8.79 0.61
C ALA A 38 21.74 9.36 -0.14
N HIS A 39 22.53 8.52 -0.81
CA HIS A 39 23.72 8.95 -1.55
C HIS A 39 23.52 9.04 -3.07
N HIS A 40 22.37 8.58 -3.59
CA HIS A 40 22.14 8.49 -5.04
C HIS A 40 22.19 9.85 -5.72
N ALA A 41 21.58 10.89 -5.14
CA ALA A 41 21.60 12.23 -5.72
C ALA A 41 23.02 12.76 -5.92
N ARG A 42 23.89 12.56 -4.91
CA ARG A 42 25.31 12.96 -4.97
C ARG A 42 26.10 12.12 -5.96
N LEU A 43 25.82 10.83 -6.10
CA LEU A 43 26.54 9.96 -7.04
C LEU A 43 26.07 10.18 -8.48
N LYS A 44 24.77 10.40 -8.71
CA LYS A 44 24.20 10.74 -10.03
C LYS A 44 24.84 12.01 -10.62
N SER A 45 25.32 12.95 -9.80
CA SER A 45 25.94 14.19 -10.30
C SER A 45 27.42 14.05 -10.67
N THR A 46 28.09 12.94 -10.31
CA THR A 46 29.53 12.76 -10.55
C THR A 46 29.87 12.46 -12.01
N CYS A 47 29.15 11.54 -12.65
CA CYS A 47 29.38 11.17 -14.04
C CYS A 47 28.11 10.64 -14.74
N LYS A 48 28.10 10.70 -16.07
CA LYS A 48 26.97 10.24 -16.91
C LYS A 48 26.70 8.75 -16.75
N SER A 49 27.73 7.94 -16.52
CA SER A 49 27.60 6.48 -16.34
C SER A 49 26.79 6.15 -15.08
N TRP A 50 27.18 6.71 -13.94
CA TRP A 50 26.46 6.53 -12.68
C TRP A 50 25.06 7.13 -12.72
N LYS A 51 24.90 8.31 -13.36
CA LYS A 51 23.56 8.88 -13.59
C LYS A 51 22.64 7.90 -14.29
N ARG A 52 23.11 7.24 -15.36
CA ARG A 52 22.33 6.25 -16.12
C ARG A 52 22.05 5.02 -15.29
N PHE A 53 23.05 4.46 -14.61
CA PHE A 53 22.89 3.28 -13.77
C PHE A 53 21.87 3.49 -12.65
N PHE A 54 22.04 4.53 -11.82
CA PHE A 54 21.14 4.83 -10.70
C PHE A 54 19.74 5.31 -11.14
N SER A 55 19.51 5.53 -12.44
CA SER A 55 18.20 5.91 -12.98
C SER A 55 17.58 4.79 -13.83
N SER A 56 18.15 3.58 -13.77
CA SER A 56 17.74 2.43 -14.57
C SER A 56 17.05 1.37 -13.73
N LYS A 57 16.20 0.56 -14.37
CA LYS A 57 15.55 -0.61 -13.75
C LYS A 57 16.56 -1.69 -13.33
N THR A 58 17.75 -1.71 -13.93
CA THR A 58 18.85 -2.63 -13.57
C THR A 58 19.22 -2.54 -12.09
N LEU A 59 19.21 -1.34 -11.49
CA LEU A 59 19.47 -1.16 -10.06
C LEU A 59 18.46 -1.94 -9.21
N ILE A 60 17.18 -1.85 -9.55
CA ILE A 60 16.09 -2.51 -8.83
C ILE A 60 16.22 -4.03 -8.97
N SER A 61 16.46 -4.53 -10.19
CA SER A 61 16.65 -5.96 -10.43
C SER A 61 17.85 -6.52 -9.67
N LEU A 62 18.98 -5.80 -9.65
CA LEU A 62 20.16 -6.21 -8.87
C LEU A 62 19.88 -6.24 -7.37
N ARG A 63 19.11 -5.28 -6.86
CA ARG A 63 18.71 -5.28 -5.45
C ARG A 63 17.80 -6.44 -5.13
N GLN A 64 16.79 -6.71 -5.94
CA GLN A 64 15.89 -7.85 -5.75
C GLN A 64 16.62 -9.19 -5.73
N ASN A 65 17.66 -9.34 -6.56
CA ASN A 65 18.39 -10.60 -6.69
C ASN A 65 19.53 -10.80 -5.68
N TYR A 66 20.22 -9.72 -5.28
CA TYR A 66 21.48 -9.82 -4.53
C TYR A 66 21.55 -9.02 -3.24
N VAL A 67 20.65 -8.06 -3.05
CA VAL A 67 20.58 -7.27 -1.81
C VAL A 67 19.39 -7.78 -1.04
N VAL A 68 19.63 -8.52 0.06
CA VAL A 68 18.56 -8.91 1.02
C VAL A 68 17.64 -7.71 1.19
N ALA A 69 16.39 -7.87 0.71
CA ALA A 69 15.55 -6.77 0.26
C ALA A 69 15.70 -5.55 1.18
N PRO A 70 16.16 -4.39 0.68
CA PRO A 70 16.28 -3.21 1.53
C PRO A 70 14.86 -2.84 1.98
N GLN A 71 14.50 -3.27 3.19
CA GLN A 71 13.25 -2.95 3.86
C GLN A 71 13.33 -1.48 4.25
N VAL A 72 13.07 -0.61 3.29
CA VAL A 72 12.99 0.82 3.56
C VAL A 72 11.60 1.15 4.09
N LEU A 73 11.55 2.02 5.09
CA LEU A 73 10.31 2.55 5.61
C LEU A 73 9.99 3.86 4.90
N CYS A 74 8.84 3.92 4.23
CA CYS A 74 8.31 5.17 3.70
C CYS A 74 7.43 5.84 4.77
N ILE A 75 7.80 7.05 5.16
CA ILE A 75 7.21 7.77 6.28
C ILE A 75 6.59 9.07 5.77
N PHE A 76 5.31 9.25 6.10
CA PHE A 76 4.51 10.42 5.75
C PHE A 76 4.20 11.20 7.03
N PRO A 77 5.05 12.15 7.45
CA PRO A 77 4.85 12.85 8.71
C PRO A 77 3.67 13.82 8.67
N GLN A 78 3.33 14.33 7.47
CA GLN A 78 2.29 15.33 7.23
C GLN A 78 1.68 15.11 5.83
N ASP A 79 0.86 16.05 5.37
CA ASP A 79 0.34 16.10 4.00
C ASP A 79 1.48 15.97 2.96
N PRO A 80 1.52 14.87 2.18
CA PRO A 80 2.60 14.63 1.23
C PRO A 80 2.60 15.53 0.00
N SER A 81 1.51 16.28 -0.23
CA SER A 81 1.42 17.27 -1.31
C SER A 81 2.09 18.60 -0.95
N ILE A 82 2.34 18.83 0.35
CA ILE A 82 2.95 20.06 0.88
C ILE A 82 4.37 19.77 1.40
N PHE A 83 4.56 18.63 2.09
CA PHE A 83 5.83 18.26 2.69
C PHE A 83 6.40 16.99 2.06
N SER A 84 7.71 16.96 1.88
CA SER A 84 8.43 15.77 1.43
C SER A 84 8.21 14.59 2.38
N PRO A 85 7.74 13.44 1.87
CA PRO A 85 7.85 12.17 2.58
C PRO A 85 9.32 11.75 2.74
N TYR A 86 9.59 10.80 3.61
CA TYR A 86 10.94 10.30 3.87
C TYR A 86 11.02 8.79 3.67
N ILE A 87 12.16 8.34 3.14
CA ILE A 87 12.60 6.95 3.19
C ILE A 87 13.61 6.84 4.33
N PHE A 88 13.39 5.86 5.20
CA PHE A 88 14.37 5.44 6.19
C PHE A 88 14.89 4.03 5.85
N ASP A 89 16.20 3.91 5.70
CA ASP A 89 16.88 2.62 5.59
C ASP A 89 17.35 2.18 6.98
N PRO A 90 16.68 1.20 7.62
CA PRO A 90 17.03 0.75 8.96
C PRO A 90 18.36 0.00 9.02
N LYS A 91 18.81 -0.59 7.91
CA LYS A 91 20.10 -1.31 7.87
C LYS A 91 21.28 -0.35 7.88
N ASN A 92 21.17 0.73 7.12
CA ASN A 92 22.22 1.75 7.00
C ASN A 92 21.99 2.97 7.91
N LEU A 93 20.90 2.98 8.68
CA LEU A 93 20.46 4.09 9.54
C LEU A 93 20.46 5.43 8.80
N SER A 94 20.00 5.42 7.55
CA SER A 94 20.10 6.57 6.66
C SER A 94 18.73 7.07 6.23
N TRP A 95 18.61 8.39 6.14
CA TRP A 95 17.39 9.08 5.74
C TRP A 95 17.54 9.64 4.33
N CYS A 96 16.48 9.55 3.54
CA CYS A 96 16.42 10.14 2.21
C CYS A 96 15.04 10.81 2.03
N ALA A 97 15.03 12.12 1.83
CA ALA A 97 13.80 12.82 1.50
C ALA A 97 13.35 12.43 0.08
N LEU A 98 12.06 12.14 -0.06
CA LEU A 98 11.40 12.00 -1.35
C LEU A 98 11.03 13.38 -1.90
N PRO A 99 10.95 13.54 -3.23
CA PRO A 99 10.28 14.71 -3.79
C PRO A 99 8.84 14.77 -3.24
N PRO A 100 8.27 15.96 -3.02
CA PRO A 100 6.86 16.08 -2.64
C PRO A 100 5.99 15.48 -3.75
N MET A 101 4.81 14.98 -3.36
CA MET A 101 3.81 14.54 -4.34
C MET A 101 3.38 15.71 -5.22
N PRO A 102 2.88 15.44 -6.44
CA PRO A 102 2.28 16.46 -7.28
C PRO A 102 1.21 17.26 -6.50
N CYS A 103 1.42 18.57 -6.40
CA CYS A 103 0.57 19.47 -5.63
C CYS A 103 -0.59 19.98 -6.48
N ASN A 104 -1.77 20.09 -5.89
CA ASN A 104 -2.85 20.90 -6.41
C ASN A 104 -3.04 22.09 -5.43
N PRO A 105 -2.82 23.33 -5.87
CA PRO A 105 -2.80 24.50 -4.98
C PRO A 105 -4.17 24.83 -4.38
N HIS A 106 -5.24 24.21 -4.87
CA HIS A 106 -6.58 24.43 -4.35
C HIS A 106 -6.96 23.47 -3.23
N VAL A 107 -6.16 22.44 -2.96
CA VAL A 107 -6.43 21.45 -1.93
C VAL A 107 -5.33 21.38 -0.89
N TYR A 108 -5.69 21.02 0.34
CA TYR A 108 -4.75 20.92 1.46
C TYR A 108 -5.27 19.95 2.53
N GLY A 109 -4.38 19.56 3.44
CA GLY A 109 -4.75 18.76 4.61
C GLY A 109 -5.04 17.29 4.27
N LEU A 110 -4.37 16.75 3.25
CA LEU A 110 -4.55 15.36 2.84
C LEU A 110 -4.22 14.42 4.01
N SER A 111 -5.23 13.66 4.42
CA SER A 111 -5.16 12.72 5.54
C SER A 111 -5.98 11.47 5.23
N ASN A 112 -5.81 10.40 6.01
CA ASN A 112 -6.53 9.14 5.85
C ASN A 112 -6.47 8.53 4.43
N PHE A 113 -5.39 8.84 3.69
CA PHE A 113 -5.03 8.15 2.46
C PHE A 113 -4.46 6.77 2.80
N ILE A 114 -4.36 5.89 1.81
CA ILE A 114 -3.67 4.61 1.95
C ILE A 114 -2.38 4.64 1.16
N SER A 115 -1.32 4.07 1.73
CA SER A 115 -0.10 3.72 1.00
C SER A 115 0.02 2.21 0.84
N VAL A 116 0.34 1.73 -0.36
CA VAL A 116 0.56 0.31 -0.63
C VAL A 116 1.73 0.12 -1.59
N SER A 117 2.56 -0.91 -1.38
CA SER A 117 3.68 -1.23 -2.26
C SER A 117 3.37 -2.43 -3.14
N VAL A 118 3.65 -2.31 -4.44
CA VAL A 118 3.54 -3.43 -5.39
C VAL A 118 4.79 -3.44 -6.28
N GLY A 119 5.59 -4.51 -6.13
CA GLY A 119 6.87 -4.63 -6.84
C GLY A 119 7.81 -3.45 -6.49
N PRO A 120 8.39 -2.77 -7.49
CA PRO A 120 9.33 -1.67 -7.25
C PRO A 120 8.65 -0.30 -7.15
N HIS A 121 7.34 -0.27 -6.97
CA HIS A 121 6.57 0.96 -6.88
C HIS A 121 5.83 1.01 -5.55
N PHE A 122 5.62 2.22 -5.05
CA PHE A 122 4.66 2.45 -4.00
C PHE A 122 3.58 3.41 -4.49
N TYR A 123 2.39 3.25 -3.94
CA TYR A 123 1.19 3.96 -4.34
C TYR A 123 0.66 4.75 -3.15
N VAL A 124 0.12 5.93 -3.43
CA VAL A 124 -0.68 6.72 -2.49
C VAL A 124 -2.06 6.89 -3.08
N LEU A 125 -3.07 6.41 -2.37
CA LEU A 125 -4.44 6.28 -2.85
C LEU A 125 -5.40 7.12 -2.02
N GLY A 126 -6.18 7.95 -2.69
CA GLY A 126 -7.29 8.70 -2.11
C GLY A 126 -6.89 9.55 -0.91
N GLY A 127 -7.75 9.55 0.10
CA GLY A 127 -7.65 10.35 1.31
C GLY A 127 -8.81 11.34 1.46
N SER A 128 -8.75 12.13 2.53
CA SER A 128 -9.65 13.24 2.81
C SER A 128 -8.85 14.53 2.81
N LEU A 129 -9.32 15.53 2.07
CA LEU A 129 -8.66 16.82 1.89
C LEU A 129 -9.70 17.95 1.97
N PHE A 130 -9.24 19.19 2.07
CA PHE A 130 -10.09 20.37 2.02
C PHE A 130 -9.88 21.08 0.68
N ASP A 131 -10.96 21.53 0.04
CA ASP A 131 -10.87 22.39 -1.14
C ASP A 131 -11.07 23.85 -0.69
N THR A 132 -10.04 24.67 -0.93
CA THR A 132 -10.03 26.12 -0.63
C THR A 132 -11.13 26.91 -1.35
N ARG A 133 -11.76 26.31 -2.36
CA ARG A 133 -12.86 26.90 -3.13
C ARG A 133 -14.23 26.38 -2.69
N SER A 134 -14.27 25.40 -1.79
CA SER A 134 -15.53 24.83 -1.31
C SER A 134 -16.14 25.66 -0.18
N PHE A 135 -17.47 25.77 -0.16
CA PHE A 135 -18.22 26.36 0.93
C PHE A 135 -19.22 25.33 1.50
N PRO A 136 -19.32 25.16 2.83
CA PRO A 136 -18.51 25.81 3.87
C PRO A 136 -17.05 25.28 3.90
N LEU A 137 -16.11 26.14 4.26
CA LEU A 137 -14.65 25.95 4.12
C LEU A 137 -14.01 24.83 5.00
N ASP A 138 -14.80 24.12 5.81
CA ASP A 138 -14.29 23.14 6.79
C ASP A 138 -14.85 21.73 6.61
N ARG A 139 -15.41 21.42 5.44
CA ARG A 139 -15.89 20.07 5.14
C ARG A 139 -14.86 19.31 4.32
N PRO A 140 -14.23 18.26 4.87
CA PRO A 140 -13.29 17.46 4.09
C PRO A 140 -14.04 16.69 3.00
N SER A 141 -13.50 16.73 1.79
CA SER A 141 -13.96 15.94 0.66
C SER A 141 -13.04 14.73 0.47
N PRO A 142 -13.59 13.57 0.07
CA PRO A 142 -12.78 12.42 -0.26
C PRO A 142 -12.12 12.63 -1.63
N SER A 143 -10.92 12.08 -1.81
CA SER A 143 -10.16 12.16 -3.06
C SER A 143 -10.19 10.82 -3.80
N SER A 144 -10.25 10.87 -5.13
CA SER A 144 -10.05 9.71 -6.01
C SER A 144 -8.64 9.62 -6.58
N SER A 145 -7.75 10.58 -6.25
CA SER A 145 -6.41 10.64 -6.84
C SER A 145 -5.56 9.44 -6.47
N VAL A 146 -4.75 9.01 -7.44
CA VAL A 146 -3.83 7.89 -7.33
C VAL A 146 -2.47 8.38 -7.78
N PHE A 147 -1.47 8.21 -6.92
CA PHE A 147 -0.09 8.55 -7.22
C PHE A 147 0.77 7.31 -7.11
N ARG A 148 1.68 7.13 -8.07
CA ARG A 148 2.71 6.09 -8.04
C ARG A 148 4.07 6.76 -7.92
N PHE A 149 4.91 6.24 -7.04
CA PHE A 149 6.31 6.60 -7.00
C PHE A 149 7.16 5.46 -7.56
N ASP A 150 8.04 5.80 -8.49
CA ASP A 150 8.99 4.89 -9.09
C ASP A 150 10.38 5.09 -8.45
N PHE A 151 10.86 4.07 -7.75
CA PHE A 151 12.17 4.10 -7.09
C PHE A 151 13.36 4.06 -8.07
N SER A 152 13.13 3.69 -9.34
CA SER A 152 14.14 3.70 -10.40
C SER A 152 14.38 5.10 -10.95
N THR A 153 13.31 5.84 -11.25
CA THR A 153 13.40 7.22 -11.73
C THR A 153 13.48 8.24 -10.59
N PHE A 154 13.08 7.83 -9.38
CA PHE A 154 12.96 8.67 -8.18
C PHE A 154 11.97 9.83 -8.39
N SER A 155 10.82 9.52 -9.00
CA SER A 155 9.80 10.50 -9.37
C SER A 155 8.39 9.97 -9.11
N TRP A 156 7.47 10.92 -8.91
CA TRP A 156 6.04 10.64 -8.84
C TRP A 156 5.39 10.66 -10.23
N GLU A 157 4.34 9.88 -10.35
CA GLU A 157 3.46 9.77 -11.50
C GLU A 157 2.01 9.85 -11.03
N ILE A 158 1.19 10.53 -11.81
CA ILE A 158 -0.26 10.61 -11.61
C ILE A 158 -0.88 9.49 -12.45
N LEU A 159 -1.73 8.69 -11.83
CA LEU A 159 -2.41 7.55 -12.46
C LEU A 159 -3.90 7.81 -12.59
N SER A 160 -4.61 6.90 -13.27
CA SER A 160 -6.07 6.95 -13.39
C SER A 160 -6.73 7.05 -12.01
N PRO A 161 -7.65 8.01 -11.82
CA PRO A 161 -8.34 8.17 -10.55
C PRO A 161 -9.32 7.02 -10.30
N MET A 162 -9.56 6.71 -9.03
CA MET A 162 -10.65 5.81 -8.61
C MET A 162 -11.99 6.30 -9.17
N ILE A 163 -12.92 5.37 -9.41
CA ILE A 163 -14.29 5.66 -9.87
C ILE A 163 -15.02 6.45 -8.78
N THR A 164 -14.89 6.00 -7.53
CA THR A 164 -15.45 6.68 -6.35
C THR A 164 -14.33 7.28 -5.50
N PRO A 165 -14.39 8.58 -5.15
CA PRO A 165 -13.43 9.18 -4.21
C PRO A 165 -13.56 8.61 -2.80
N ARG A 166 -12.45 8.29 -2.13
CA ARG A 166 -12.45 7.58 -0.84
C ARG A 166 -11.37 8.11 0.10
N GLY A 167 -11.66 8.15 1.39
CA GLY A 167 -10.67 8.22 2.49
C GLY A 167 -11.02 7.19 3.57
N SER A 168 -10.05 6.79 4.41
CA SER A 168 -10.25 5.78 5.46
C SER A 168 -10.86 4.46 4.93
N PHE A 169 -10.34 3.91 3.83
CA PHE A 169 -10.87 2.71 3.18
C PHE A 169 -9.92 1.50 3.35
N ALA A 170 -10.47 0.31 3.17
CA ALA A 170 -9.69 -0.92 3.11
C ALA A 170 -8.97 -1.03 1.76
N CYS A 171 -7.75 -1.54 1.76
CA CYS A 171 -6.92 -1.68 0.57
C CYS A 171 -6.05 -2.93 0.68
N ALA A 172 -5.90 -3.67 -0.42
CA ALA A 172 -4.94 -4.77 -0.50
C ALA A 172 -4.25 -4.77 -1.87
N ALA A 173 -2.95 -5.04 -1.86
CA ALA A 173 -2.25 -5.44 -3.07
C ALA A 173 -2.60 -6.90 -3.41
N VAL A 174 -2.70 -7.21 -4.70
CA VAL A 174 -2.79 -8.57 -5.21
C VAL A 174 -1.63 -8.76 -6.19
N PRO A 175 -0.40 -8.94 -5.69
CA PRO A 175 0.81 -8.90 -6.52
C PRO A 175 0.80 -9.96 -7.62
N GLU A 176 0.31 -11.16 -7.32
CA GLU A 176 0.22 -12.27 -8.28
C GLU A 176 -0.55 -11.90 -9.55
N TRP A 177 -1.53 -10.99 -9.46
CA TRP A 177 -2.38 -10.60 -10.58
C TRP A 177 -2.11 -9.17 -11.05
N GLY A 178 -1.13 -8.48 -10.43
CA GLY A 178 -0.82 -7.09 -10.72
C GLY A 178 -1.99 -6.15 -10.46
N LYS A 179 -2.75 -6.37 -9.37
CA LYS A 179 -3.92 -5.57 -9.02
C LYS A 179 -3.81 -4.92 -7.65
N ILE A 180 -4.63 -3.90 -7.42
CA ILE A 180 -4.91 -3.33 -6.10
C ILE A 180 -6.43 -3.32 -5.92
N VAL A 181 -6.94 -3.79 -4.79
CA VAL A 181 -8.38 -3.77 -4.48
C VAL A 181 -8.62 -2.81 -3.34
N VAL A 182 -9.66 -1.97 -3.46
CA VAL A 182 -10.07 -1.01 -2.45
C VAL A 182 -11.55 -1.17 -2.12
N ALA A 183 -11.93 -0.97 -0.87
CA ALA A 183 -13.31 -1.14 -0.42
C ALA A 183 -13.73 -0.18 0.69
N GLY A 184 -14.97 0.29 0.58
CA GLY A 184 -15.57 1.21 1.54
C GLY A 184 -14.86 2.57 1.62
N GLY A 185 -14.82 3.11 2.83
CA GLY A 185 -14.33 4.45 3.15
C GLY A 185 -15.38 5.53 2.95
N GLY A 186 -14.90 6.77 2.88
CA GLY A 186 -15.69 7.98 2.62
C GLY A 186 -14.95 9.23 3.08
N SER A 187 -15.68 10.30 3.39
CA SER A 187 -15.10 11.49 4.02
C SER A 187 -15.27 11.44 5.52
N ARG A 188 -14.20 11.61 6.30
CA ARG A 188 -14.33 11.78 7.75
C ARG A 188 -14.20 13.26 8.09
N HIS A 189 -15.26 13.84 8.67
CA HIS A 189 -15.17 15.21 9.20
C HIS A 189 -14.37 15.20 10.50
N THR A 190 -13.32 16.02 10.58
CA THR A 190 -12.38 16.08 11.72
C THR A 190 -13.06 16.52 13.02
N MET A 191 -14.00 17.47 12.94
CA MET A 191 -14.74 18.01 14.10
C MET A 191 -16.08 17.30 14.41
N PHE A 192 -16.71 16.62 13.43
CA PHE A 192 -18.05 16.04 13.59
C PHE A 192 -18.13 14.64 12.94
N GLY A 193 -17.81 13.58 13.69
CA GLY A 193 -17.74 12.21 13.16
C GLY A 193 -18.98 11.74 12.38
N ALA A 194 -20.19 12.21 12.74
CA ALA A 194 -21.43 11.90 12.03
C ALA A 194 -21.57 12.59 10.66
N ALA A 195 -20.90 13.72 10.42
CA ALA A 195 -21.06 14.52 9.20
C ALA A 195 -20.27 13.99 7.99
N GLY A 196 -19.63 12.83 8.13
CA GLY A 196 -18.88 12.16 7.08
C GLY A 196 -19.71 11.25 6.18
N SER A 197 -19.25 11.00 4.94
CA SER A 197 -19.83 9.97 4.08
C SER A 197 -19.22 8.59 4.37
N ARG A 198 -19.99 7.54 4.10
CA ARG A 198 -19.55 6.14 4.18
C ARG A 198 -20.10 5.41 2.96
N MET A 199 -19.36 4.47 2.41
CA MET A 199 -19.79 3.72 1.23
C MET A 199 -19.51 2.23 1.36
N SER A 200 -20.19 1.47 0.52
CA SER A 200 -19.99 0.03 0.34
C SER A 200 -19.33 -0.30 -1.00
N SER A 201 -19.04 0.67 -1.86
CA SER A 201 -18.45 0.39 -3.17
C SER A 201 -17.10 -0.29 -3.04
N VAL A 202 -16.76 -1.11 -4.03
CA VAL A 202 -15.51 -1.87 -4.11
C VAL A 202 -14.98 -1.70 -5.52
N GLU A 203 -13.69 -1.44 -5.64
CA GLU A 203 -13.03 -1.21 -6.93
C GLU A 203 -11.70 -1.94 -6.98
N MET A 204 -11.34 -2.41 -8.17
CA MET A 204 -10.07 -3.05 -8.44
C MET A 204 -9.33 -2.29 -9.54
N TYR A 205 -8.10 -1.93 -9.23
CA TYR A 205 -7.17 -1.28 -10.15
C TYR A 205 -6.31 -2.31 -10.87
N ASP A 206 -6.31 -2.24 -12.20
CA ASP A 206 -5.37 -2.94 -13.06
C ASP A 206 -4.11 -2.10 -13.25
N ILE A 207 -3.00 -2.51 -12.61
CA ILE A 207 -1.72 -1.79 -12.70
C ILE A 207 -1.17 -1.79 -14.12
N GLY A 208 -1.41 -2.87 -14.88
CA GLY A 208 -0.91 -3.01 -16.25
C GLY A 208 -1.66 -2.13 -17.24
N LYS A 209 -2.95 -1.88 -17.01
CA LYS A 209 -3.80 -1.05 -17.88
C LYS A 209 -3.97 0.38 -17.41
N ASP A 210 -3.63 0.68 -16.16
CA ASP A 210 -3.96 1.94 -15.50
C ASP A 210 -5.47 2.23 -15.53
N GLU A 211 -6.28 1.23 -15.14
CA GLU A 211 -7.74 1.31 -15.20
C GLU A 211 -8.38 0.77 -13.91
N TRP A 212 -9.47 1.40 -13.48
CA TRP A 212 -10.29 0.94 -12.38
C TRP A 212 -11.54 0.22 -12.89
N MET A 213 -11.91 -0.86 -12.20
CA MET A 213 -13.14 -1.61 -12.44
C MET A 213 -13.95 -1.71 -11.15
N ALA A 214 -15.25 -1.45 -11.23
CA ALA A 214 -16.16 -1.68 -10.11
C ALA A 214 -16.38 -3.18 -9.88
N LEU A 215 -16.40 -3.59 -8.61
CA LEU A 215 -16.74 -4.94 -8.16
C LEU A 215 -18.03 -4.90 -7.32
N ASP A 216 -18.52 -6.08 -6.92
CA ASP A 216 -19.65 -6.22 -6.01
C ASP A 216 -19.37 -5.50 -4.68
N GLY A 217 -20.30 -4.63 -4.29
CA GLY A 217 -20.18 -3.82 -3.08
C GLY A 217 -20.21 -4.64 -1.80
N LEU A 218 -19.58 -4.13 -0.75
CA LEU A 218 -19.63 -4.66 0.60
C LEU A 218 -21.09 -4.84 1.08
N PRO A 219 -21.39 -5.87 1.89
CA PRO A 219 -22.74 -6.10 2.43
C PRO A 219 -23.29 -4.90 3.22
N ARG A 220 -22.40 -4.21 3.92
CA ARG A 220 -22.67 -2.97 4.65
C ARG A 220 -21.56 -1.98 4.38
N PHE A 221 -21.93 -0.69 4.29
CA PHE A 221 -20.93 0.37 4.17
C PHE A 221 -20.06 0.42 5.42
N ARG A 222 -18.77 0.73 5.26
CA ARG A 222 -17.83 0.85 6.37
C ARG A 222 -16.70 1.82 6.02
N ALA A 223 -16.24 2.58 7.01
CA ALA A 223 -15.04 3.41 6.91
C ALA A 223 -14.10 3.11 8.10
N GLY A 224 -12.82 3.49 7.98
CA GLY A 224 -11.79 3.16 8.97
C GLY A 224 -11.51 1.66 9.09
N CYS A 225 -11.84 0.88 8.05
CA CYS A 225 -11.59 -0.56 7.99
C CYS A 225 -10.20 -0.85 7.42
N VAL A 226 -9.70 -2.06 7.69
CA VAL A 226 -8.42 -2.54 7.15
C VAL A 226 -8.69 -3.60 6.10
N GLY A 227 -7.94 -3.53 5.00
CA GLY A 227 -7.98 -4.51 3.92
C GLY A 227 -6.68 -5.31 3.86
N PHE A 228 -6.76 -6.57 3.50
CA PHE A 228 -5.60 -7.40 3.17
C PHE A 228 -6.00 -8.54 2.24
N PHE A 229 -5.01 -9.15 1.59
CA PHE A 229 -5.22 -10.26 0.67
C PHE A 229 -4.59 -11.51 1.26
N LEU A 230 -5.39 -12.56 1.44
CA LEU A 230 -4.97 -13.83 2.03
C LEU A 230 -5.69 -14.96 1.30
N ASP A 231 -4.96 -16.01 0.92
CA ASP A 231 -5.52 -17.23 0.31
C ASP A 231 -6.48 -17.00 -0.87
N LYS A 232 -6.13 -16.05 -1.74
CA LYS A 232 -6.93 -15.61 -2.92
C LYS A 232 -8.22 -14.85 -2.58
N GLU A 233 -8.41 -14.52 -1.32
CA GLU A 233 -9.54 -13.76 -0.81
C GLU A 233 -9.10 -12.35 -0.41
N PHE A 234 -9.97 -11.38 -0.68
CA PHE A 234 -9.83 -10.03 -0.18
C PHE A 234 -10.64 -9.90 1.11
N TRP A 235 -9.94 -9.62 2.20
CA TRP A 235 -10.49 -9.46 3.54
C TRP A 235 -10.69 -7.99 3.85
N VAL A 236 -11.83 -7.66 4.44
CA VAL A 236 -12.12 -6.34 4.98
C VAL A 236 -12.58 -6.48 6.42
N MET A 237 -11.82 -5.89 7.34
CA MET A 237 -11.97 -6.12 8.77
C MET A 237 -12.24 -4.82 9.52
N GLY A 238 -13.24 -4.87 10.41
CA GLY A 238 -13.62 -3.78 11.29
C GLY A 238 -14.11 -2.53 10.58
N GLY A 239 -13.73 -1.38 11.15
CA GLY A 239 -14.21 -0.08 10.75
C GLY A 239 -15.49 0.30 11.48
N TYR A 240 -16.20 1.27 10.92
CA TYR A 240 -17.43 1.81 11.49
C TYR A 240 -18.45 2.12 10.39
N GLY A 241 -19.72 1.94 10.72
CA GLY A 241 -20.87 2.10 9.84
C GLY A 241 -21.79 3.22 10.29
N GLU A 242 -23.08 2.91 10.44
CA GLU A 242 -24.15 3.86 10.76
C GLU A 242 -23.81 4.76 11.96
N SER A 243 -24.29 6.00 11.91
CA SER A 243 -24.17 6.93 13.03
C SER A 243 -25.51 7.08 13.72
N ARG A 244 -25.54 6.87 15.04
CA ARG A 244 -26.72 7.09 15.89
C ARG A 244 -26.49 8.24 16.85
N THR A 245 -27.55 8.88 17.34
CA THR A 245 -27.46 9.89 18.40
C THR A 245 -27.79 9.26 19.76
N VAL A 246 -26.89 9.40 20.72
CA VAL A 246 -27.14 9.07 22.13
C VAL A 246 -27.76 10.29 22.80
N SER A 247 -28.89 10.07 23.46
CA SER A 247 -29.68 11.13 24.12
C SER A 247 -30.10 12.27 23.19
N GLY A 248 -30.16 12.02 21.88
CA GLY A 248 -30.51 13.03 20.86
C GLY A 248 -29.44 14.09 20.58
N VAL A 249 -28.28 14.01 21.24
CA VAL A 249 -27.25 15.08 21.21
C VAL A 249 -25.89 14.57 20.74
N PHE A 250 -25.48 13.38 21.17
CA PHE A 250 -24.12 12.89 20.94
C PHE A 250 -24.07 11.91 19.77
N PRO A 251 -23.49 12.27 18.62
CA PRO A 251 -23.28 11.31 17.54
C PRO A 251 -22.30 10.22 17.98
N VAL A 252 -22.67 8.97 17.77
CA VAL A 252 -21.85 7.79 18.04
C VAL A 252 -21.94 6.86 16.83
N ASP A 253 -20.78 6.54 16.28
CA ASP A 253 -20.66 5.55 15.21
C ASP A 253 -20.87 4.14 15.76
N GLU A 254 -21.55 3.30 14.98
CA GLU A 254 -21.55 1.85 15.16
C GLU A 254 -20.22 1.29 14.68
N TYR A 255 -19.43 0.72 15.59
CA TYR A 255 -18.15 0.09 15.26
C TYR A 255 -18.37 -1.39 14.95
N TYR A 256 -17.77 -1.85 13.86
CA TYR A 256 -17.80 -3.26 13.49
C TYR A 256 -16.65 -4.00 14.14
N ARG A 257 -16.97 -5.19 14.65
CA ARG A 257 -16.00 -6.19 15.09
C ARG A 257 -15.83 -7.31 14.08
N ASP A 258 -16.59 -7.27 12.99
CA ASP A 258 -16.65 -8.32 12.00
C ASP A 258 -15.51 -8.26 10.97
N ALA A 259 -15.34 -9.37 10.26
CA ALA A 259 -14.68 -9.38 8.97
C ALA A 259 -15.61 -9.92 7.89
N VAL A 260 -15.44 -9.38 6.68
CA VAL A 260 -16.09 -9.87 5.47
C VAL A 260 -15.02 -10.20 4.44
N VAL A 261 -15.25 -11.25 3.67
CA VAL A 261 -14.27 -11.77 2.69
C VAL A 261 -14.92 -11.94 1.32
N MET A 262 -14.14 -11.71 0.27
CA MET A 262 -14.57 -11.88 -1.11
C MET A 262 -13.52 -12.66 -1.89
N GLU A 263 -13.92 -13.78 -2.49
CA GLU A 263 -13.07 -14.52 -3.44
C GLU A 263 -13.01 -13.77 -4.77
N LEU A 264 -11.83 -13.31 -5.18
CA LEU A 264 -11.72 -12.46 -6.36
C LEU A 264 -11.74 -13.23 -7.70
N ARG A 265 -11.56 -14.56 -7.73
CA ARG A 265 -11.47 -15.34 -8.99
C ARG A 265 -12.83 -15.71 -9.60
N ASN A 266 -13.85 -15.94 -8.79
CA ASN A 266 -15.10 -16.60 -9.22
C ASN A 266 -16.33 -15.68 -9.22
N GLY A 267 -16.14 -14.38 -9.47
CA GLY A 267 -17.26 -13.43 -9.50
C GLY A 267 -17.71 -12.92 -8.13
N GLY A 268 -16.85 -13.00 -7.11
CA GLY A 268 -16.80 -12.04 -6.02
C GLY A 268 -18.05 -11.88 -5.16
N LYS A 269 -18.61 -12.97 -4.61
CA LYS A 269 -19.62 -12.83 -3.54
C LYS A 269 -18.97 -12.62 -2.19
N TRP A 270 -19.53 -11.71 -1.42
CA TRP A 270 -19.13 -11.49 -0.03
C TRP A 270 -19.63 -12.60 0.89
N LYS A 271 -18.74 -13.06 1.78
CA LYS A 271 -19.04 -13.94 2.91
C LYS A 271 -18.79 -13.17 4.21
N GLU A 272 -19.75 -13.18 5.11
CA GLU A 272 -19.60 -12.62 6.45
C GLU A 272 -19.02 -13.70 7.38
N LEU A 273 -17.95 -13.37 8.10
CA LEU A 273 -17.29 -14.30 9.01
C LEU A 273 -17.72 -14.16 10.48
N GLY A 274 -18.44 -13.08 10.82
CA GLY A 274 -18.82 -12.77 12.19
C GLY A 274 -17.76 -11.96 12.94
N ASP A 275 -17.96 -11.83 14.25
CA ASP A 275 -17.11 -11.01 15.12
C ASP A 275 -15.71 -11.63 15.31
N MET A 276 -14.69 -10.78 15.26
CA MET A 276 -13.29 -11.15 15.43
C MET A 276 -12.84 -10.84 16.86
N TRP A 277 -12.02 -11.72 17.46
CA TRP A 277 -11.54 -11.62 18.84
C TRP A 277 -12.65 -11.46 19.89
N GLU A 278 -13.49 -12.49 20.03
CA GLU A 278 -14.68 -12.50 20.90
C GLU A 278 -14.37 -12.40 22.41
N GLU A 279 -13.11 -12.55 22.85
CA GLU A 279 -12.78 -12.47 24.27
C GLU A 279 -13.04 -11.05 24.83
N GLY A 280 -13.74 -10.96 25.96
CA GLY A 280 -13.95 -9.71 26.71
C GLY A 280 -15.03 -8.76 26.17
N GLU A 281 -15.40 -7.75 26.97
CA GLU A 281 -16.41 -6.73 26.60
C GLU A 281 -15.87 -5.68 25.59
N ARG A 282 -15.22 -6.10 24.50
CA ARG A 282 -14.68 -5.17 23.50
C ARG A 282 -15.81 -4.62 22.64
N ARG A 283 -15.92 -3.30 22.56
CA ARG A 283 -16.96 -2.61 21.76
C ARG A 283 -16.50 -2.22 20.35
N ARG A 284 -15.21 -2.33 20.05
CA ARG A 284 -14.60 -2.05 18.73
C ARG A 284 -13.26 -2.77 18.59
N LEU A 285 -12.80 -3.00 17.36
CA LEU A 285 -11.43 -3.44 17.09
C LEU A 285 -10.43 -2.29 17.31
N GLY A 286 -9.23 -2.66 17.77
CA GLY A 286 -8.07 -1.79 17.83
C GLY A 286 -7.47 -1.51 16.44
N LYS A 287 -6.22 -1.03 16.39
CA LYS A 287 -5.53 -0.88 15.10
C LYS A 287 -5.15 -2.26 14.60
N ILE A 288 -5.67 -2.64 13.45
CA ILE A 288 -5.29 -3.89 12.79
C ILE A 288 -4.00 -3.65 12.01
N VAL A 289 -3.00 -4.50 12.24
CA VAL A 289 -1.73 -4.50 11.56
C VAL A 289 -1.57 -5.86 10.89
N VAL A 290 -1.34 -5.82 9.59
CA VAL A 290 -1.08 -7.01 8.79
C VAL A 290 0.40 -7.01 8.46
N VAL A 291 1.08 -8.10 8.83
CA VAL A 291 2.52 -8.27 8.63
C VAL A 291 2.69 -9.43 7.66
N GLU A 292 3.17 -9.12 6.46
CA GLU A 292 3.62 -10.13 5.50
C GLU A 292 5.05 -10.57 5.89
N GLY A 293 5.21 -11.86 6.19
CA GLY A 293 6.52 -12.46 6.47
C GLY A 293 7.38 -12.58 5.21
N GLN A 294 8.70 -12.78 5.38
CA GLN A 294 9.58 -13.19 4.28
C GLN A 294 9.72 -14.72 4.29
N GLY A 295 9.16 -15.41 3.29
CA GLY A 295 9.27 -16.88 3.14
C GLY A 295 7.93 -17.61 3.24
N GLU A 296 7.94 -18.88 3.62
CA GLU A 296 6.72 -19.70 3.85
C GLU A 296 5.94 -19.30 5.12
N ASP A 297 6.39 -18.29 5.86
CA ASP A 297 5.70 -17.76 7.04
C ASP A 297 4.44 -17.00 6.64
N ALA A 298 3.31 -17.52 7.12
CA ALA A 298 1.96 -17.01 6.89
C ALA A 298 1.82 -15.54 7.29
N LEU A 299 0.97 -14.82 6.56
CA LEU A 299 0.55 -13.46 6.84
C LEU A 299 0.03 -13.36 8.29
N GLY A 300 0.70 -12.56 9.12
CA GLY A 300 0.34 -12.36 10.52
C GLY A 300 -0.63 -11.20 10.66
N ILE A 301 -1.80 -11.43 11.25
CA ILE A 301 -2.81 -10.39 11.48
C ILE A 301 -2.82 -10.11 12.98
N PHE A 302 -2.60 -8.86 13.35
CA PHE A 302 -2.53 -8.43 14.73
C PHE A 302 -3.51 -7.30 15.00
N MET A 303 -4.19 -7.33 16.14
CA MET A 303 -4.91 -6.19 16.68
C MET A 303 -4.08 -5.57 17.80
N LEU A 304 -3.73 -4.30 17.64
CA LEU A 304 -3.11 -3.48 18.68
C LEU A 304 -4.22 -2.78 19.47
N ASP A 305 -4.39 -3.17 20.74
CA ASP A 305 -5.34 -2.54 21.66
C ASP A 305 -4.64 -2.13 22.95
N ARG A 306 -4.49 -0.82 23.14
CA ARG A 306 -3.74 -0.21 24.26
C ARG A 306 -2.32 -0.77 24.37
N ASN A 307 -2.06 -1.59 25.39
CA ASN A 307 -0.76 -2.20 25.68
C ASN A 307 -0.73 -3.69 25.31
N GLU A 308 -1.78 -4.19 24.68
CA GLU A 308 -1.95 -5.60 24.32
C GLU A 308 -1.89 -5.77 22.80
N ILE A 309 -1.29 -6.87 22.37
CA ILE A 309 -1.19 -7.29 20.97
C ILE A 309 -1.89 -8.63 20.87
N PHE A 310 -2.95 -8.70 20.09
CA PHE A 310 -3.70 -9.93 19.84
C PHE A 310 -3.37 -10.44 18.46
N SER A 311 -2.91 -11.68 18.34
CA SER A 311 -2.80 -12.35 17.04
C SER A 311 -4.17 -12.90 16.63
N PHE A 312 -4.52 -12.78 15.36
CA PHE A 312 -5.56 -13.60 14.74
C PHE A 312 -4.93 -14.91 14.33
N MET A 313 -5.54 -16.03 14.71
CA MET A 313 -5.27 -17.32 14.08
C MET A 313 -6.62 -17.88 13.67
N ASP A 314 -6.86 -17.96 12.37
CA ASP A 314 -7.97 -18.77 11.85
C ASP A 314 -7.60 -20.24 12.09
N GLU A 315 -8.51 -21.05 12.63
CA GLU A 315 -8.29 -22.49 12.82
C GLU A 315 -7.93 -23.21 11.51
N VAL A 316 -8.37 -22.68 10.36
CA VAL A 316 -8.00 -23.19 9.03
C VAL A 316 -6.52 -22.87 8.70
N VAL A 317 -6.05 -21.67 9.03
CA VAL A 317 -4.65 -21.24 8.83
C VAL A 317 -3.73 -21.97 9.83
N ALA A 318 -4.19 -22.21 11.06
CA ALA A 318 -3.48 -23.01 12.05
C ALA A 318 -3.33 -24.47 11.61
N MET A 319 -4.35 -25.05 10.98
CA MET A 319 -4.31 -26.43 10.49
C MET A 319 -3.39 -26.59 9.26
N GLU A 320 -3.36 -25.61 8.35
CA GLU A 320 -2.40 -25.61 7.24
C GLU A 320 -0.94 -25.41 7.70
N ALA A 321 -0.71 -24.50 8.66
CA ALA A 321 0.61 -24.30 9.27
C ALA A 321 1.09 -25.55 10.04
N PHE A 322 0.19 -26.24 10.75
CA PHE A 322 0.48 -27.48 11.47
C PHE A 322 0.80 -28.65 10.50
N ILE A 323 0.09 -28.77 9.39
CA ILE A 323 0.35 -29.81 8.38
C ILE A 323 1.69 -29.58 7.66
N ARG A 324 2.08 -28.31 7.42
CA ARG A 324 3.39 -27.98 6.81
C ARG A 324 4.55 -28.17 7.78
N GLY A 325 4.38 -27.83 9.06
CA GLY A 325 5.40 -28.05 10.10
C GLY A 325 5.67 -29.52 10.46
N LEU A 326 4.80 -30.45 10.04
CA LEU A 326 5.02 -31.90 10.19
C LEU A 326 5.70 -32.55 8.98
N ARG A 327 5.96 -31.78 7.90
CA ARG A 327 6.61 -32.26 6.66
C ARG A 327 8.03 -31.69 6.45
N SER A 328 8.54 -30.87 7.36
CA SER A 328 9.95 -30.46 7.46
C SER A 328 10.72 -31.31 8.47
#